data_AF-A0A444JYZ8-F1
#
_entry.id   AF-A0A444JYZ8-F1
#
_cell.length_a   1.000
_cell.length_b   1.000
_cell.length_c   1.000
_cell.angle_alpha   90.00
_cell.angle_beta   90.00
_cell.angle_gamma   90.00
#
_symmetry.space_group_name_H-M   'P 1'
#
loop_
_entity.id
_entity.type
_entity.pdbx_description
1 polymer ?
#
loop_
_entity_poly.entity_id
_entity_poly.type
_entity_poly.pdbx_seq_one_letter_code
_entity_poly.pdbx_strand_id
1 'polypeptide(L)'
;AQCDEEFLETNGIIKGAMNLIDTQRAELLYSRMGPAIEASGGSAGNTAAGVASFGGRAAFFGKVSNDALGEIYAHDIHAQGVAFGTTPLKGEPPTARSMIFVTPDGERSMNTYLGACVELGPEDVEADKASGAKVTYFEGYLWDPPRAKEAIRQTAKLAHAAGREVSMTLSDSFCV
;
A
#
# COMPACT_ATOMS: atom_id res chain seq x y z
N ALA A 1 1.48 -7.48 15.39
CA ALA A 1 1.49 -8.07 16.75
C ALA A 1 2.20 -9.40 16.71
N GLN A 2 2.86 -9.79 17.81
CA GLN A 2 3.39 -11.15 17.95
C GLN A 2 2.22 -12.12 18.15
N CYS A 3 2.28 -13.31 17.53
CA CYS A 3 1.30 -14.38 17.70
C CYS A 3 1.98 -15.76 17.64
N ASP A 4 1.25 -16.82 17.98
CA ASP A 4 1.65 -18.20 17.73
C ASP A 4 0.98 -18.76 16.46
N GLU A 5 1.34 -19.99 16.09
CA GLU A 5 0.75 -20.70 14.94
C GLU A 5 -0.74 -20.98 15.18
N GLU A 6 -1.11 -21.33 16.41
CA GLU A 6 -2.50 -21.63 16.80
C GLU A 6 -3.43 -20.43 16.55
N PHE A 7 -2.94 -19.20 16.76
CA PHE A 7 -3.68 -18.00 16.41
C PHE A 7 -3.94 -17.91 14.91
N LEU A 8 -2.95 -18.19 14.06
CA LEU A 8 -3.13 -18.15 12.60
C LEU A 8 -4.17 -19.20 12.16
N GLU A 9 -4.05 -20.43 12.67
CA GLU A 9 -4.96 -21.54 12.36
C GLU A 9 -6.39 -21.23 12.83
N THR A 10 -6.57 -20.83 14.09
CA THR A 10 -7.87 -20.51 14.70
C THR A 10 -8.59 -19.39 13.96
N ASN A 11 -7.83 -18.43 13.46
CA ASN A 11 -8.40 -17.33 12.70
C ASN A 11 -8.55 -17.65 11.22
N GLY A 12 -7.91 -18.69 10.67
CA GLY A 12 -7.91 -18.96 9.24
C GLY A 12 -7.08 -17.95 8.45
N ILE A 13 -5.89 -17.62 8.95
CA ILE A 13 -4.93 -16.71 8.31
C ILE A 13 -3.90 -17.58 7.58
N ILE A 14 -3.71 -17.34 6.28
CA ILE A 14 -2.68 -18.04 5.51
C ILE A 14 -1.32 -17.48 5.92
N LYS A 15 -0.45 -18.36 6.44
CA LYS A 15 0.89 -17.98 6.89
C LYS A 15 1.76 -17.49 5.73
N GLY A 16 2.48 -16.39 5.94
CA GLY A 16 3.44 -15.84 4.97
C GLY A 16 2.81 -15.15 3.76
N ALA A 17 1.47 -15.05 3.70
CA ALA A 17 0.74 -14.45 2.59
C ALA A 17 0.12 -13.10 2.95
N MET A 18 -0.30 -12.37 1.93
CA MET A 18 -1.29 -11.30 2.07
C MET A 18 -2.72 -11.86 1.92
N ASN A 19 -3.53 -11.70 2.96
CA ASN A 19 -4.92 -12.13 2.99
C ASN A 19 -5.80 -10.90 2.75
N LEU A 20 -6.48 -10.82 1.61
CA LEU A 20 -7.48 -9.76 1.38
C LEU A 20 -8.70 -9.99 2.26
N ILE A 21 -9.13 -8.94 2.96
CA ILE A 21 -10.23 -8.99 3.91
C ILE A 21 -11.18 -7.80 3.75
N ASP A 22 -12.43 -7.99 4.16
CA ASP A 22 -13.41 -6.91 4.25
C ASP A 22 -13.35 -6.18 5.62
N THR A 23 -14.22 -5.18 5.79
CA THR A 23 -14.30 -4.37 7.01
C THR A 23 -14.64 -5.22 8.23
N GLN A 24 -15.61 -6.14 8.12
CA GLN A 24 -16.06 -6.97 9.24
C GLN A 24 -14.92 -7.86 9.73
N ARG A 25 -14.18 -8.45 8.80
CA ARG A 25 -13.03 -9.29 9.07
C ARG A 25 -11.87 -8.50 9.66
N ALA A 26 -11.66 -7.25 9.21
CA ALA A 26 -10.64 -6.37 9.78
C ALA A 26 -10.95 -6.01 11.24
N GLU A 27 -12.19 -5.67 11.56
CA GLU A 27 -12.63 -5.41 12.92
C GLU A 27 -12.49 -6.64 13.83
N LEU A 28 -12.89 -7.82 13.34
CA LEU A 28 -12.76 -9.07 14.06
C LEU A 28 -11.30 -9.42 14.38
N LEU A 29 -10.41 -9.31 13.40
CA LEU A 29 -8.99 -9.61 13.61
C LEU A 29 -8.33 -8.59 14.54
N TYR A 30 -8.69 -7.31 14.42
CA TYR A 30 -8.19 -6.28 15.31
C TYR A 30 -8.68 -6.49 16.75
N SER A 31 -9.94 -6.90 16.96
CA SER A 31 -10.45 -7.18 18.32
C SER A 31 -9.80 -8.40 18.98
N ARG A 32 -9.24 -9.31 18.18
CA ARG A 32 -8.48 -10.49 18.64
C ARG A 32 -6.98 -10.22 18.74
N MET A 33 -6.51 -9.09 18.20
CA MET A 33 -5.12 -8.73 18.20
C MET A 33 -4.68 -8.34 19.62
N GLY A 34 -3.54 -8.86 20.07
CA GLY A 34 -2.88 -8.35 21.26
C GLY A 34 -2.36 -6.91 21.05
N PRO A 35 -1.66 -6.33 22.03
CA PRO A 35 -1.05 -5.00 21.88
C PRO A 35 -0.26 -4.87 20.58
N ALA A 36 -0.54 -3.81 19.83
CA ALA A 36 0.01 -3.57 18.50
C ALA A 36 0.78 -2.25 18.45
N ILE A 37 1.59 -2.11 17.41
CA ILE A 37 2.25 -0.87 17.03
C ILE A 37 1.71 -0.52 15.65
N GLU A 38 1.16 0.68 15.49
CA GLU A 38 0.86 1.22 14.17
C GLU A 38 2.12 1.83 13.54
N ALA A 39 2.35 1.53 12.27
CA ALA A 39 3.39 2.14 11.45
C ALA A 39 2.91 2.23 10.00
N SER A 40 3.26 3.32 9.33
CA SER A 40 2.99 3.49 7.90
C SER A 40 3.66 2.38 7.08
N GLY A 41 2.94 1.90 6.05
CA GLY A 41 3.33 0.74 5.28
C GLY A 41 3.02 0.87 3.78
N GLY A 42 2.53 -0.21 3.17
CA GLY A 42 2.33 -0.31 1.72
C GLY A 42 3.63 -0.70 1.01
N SER A 43 3.59 -1.66 0.08
CA SER A 43 4.81 -2.21 -0.52
C SER A 43 5.57 -1.14 -1.32
N ALA A 44 4.90 -0.38 -2.16
CA ALA A 44 5.44 0.73 -2.94
C ALA A 44 5.68 1.98 -2.09
N GLY A 45 4.87 2.22 -1.04
CA GLY A 45 5.13 3.27 -0.06
C GLY A 45 6.49 3.04 0.63
N ASN A 46 6.71 1.82 1.11
CA ASN A 46 7.98 1.39 1.70
C ASN A 46 9.15 1.47 0.72
N THR A 47 8.95 1.08 -0.55
CA THR A 47 10.00 1.22 -1.58
C THR A 47 10.37 2.68 -1.82
N ALA A 48 9.38 3.59 -1.92
CA ALA A 48 9.64 5.02 -2.10
C ALA A 48 10.38 5.62 -0.91
N ALA A 49 9.94 5.30 0.33
CA ALA A 49 10.63 5.69 1.55
C ALA A 49 12.07 5.17 1.60
N GLY A 50 12.30 3.90 1.22
CA GLY A 50 13.63 3.32 1.13
C GLY A 50 14.53 4.06 0.14
N VAL A 51 14.04 4.37 -1.07
CA VAL A 51 14.78 5.16 -2.06
C VAL A 51 15.18 6.52 -1.48
N ALA A 52 14.26 7.21 -0.80
CA ALA A 52 14.55 8.50 -0.18
C ALA A 52 15.57 8.38 0.95
N SER A 53 15.49 7.34 1.79
CA SER A 53 16.46 7.10 2.88
C SER A 53 17.89 6.87 2.39
N PHE A 54 18.06 6.38 1.15
CA PHE A 54 19.38 6.20 0.52
C PHE A 54 19.85 7.46 -0.25
N GLY A 55 19.18 8.60 -0.07
CA GLY A 55 19.52 9.87 -0.71
C GLY A 55 18.95 10.04 -2.12
N GLY A 56 18.07 9.13 -2.54
CA GLY A 56 17.32 9.25 -3.78
C GLY A 56 16.20 10.29 -3.69
N ARG A 57 15.62 10.63 -4.85
CA ARG A 57 14.38 11.41 -4.92
C ARG A 57 13.24 10.49 -5.33
N ALA A 58 12.20 10.43 -4.52
CA ALA A 58 11.04 9.60 -4.76
C ALA A 58 9.75 10.42 -4.74
N ALA A 59 8.79 9.97 -5.51
CA ALA A 59 7.40 10.39 -5.43
C ALA A 59 6.53 9.15 -5.30
N PHE A 60 5.39 9.29 -4.63
CA PHE A 60 4.45 8.21 -4.40
C PHE A 60 3.05 8.65 -4.82
N PHE A 61 2.33 7.76 -5.50
CA PHE A 61 0.90 7.89 -5.76
C PHE A 61 0.18 6.81 -4.96
N GLY A 62 -0.75 7.22 -4.12
CA GLY A 62 -1.52 6.31 -3.27
C GLY A 62 -2.72 7.02 -2.70
N LYS A 63 -3.77 6.26 -2.38
CA LYS A 63 -5.04 6.83 -1.95
C LYS A 63 -5.26 6.56 -0.47
N VAL A 64 -5.40 7.64 0.29
CA VAL A 64 -5.78 7.64 1.70
C VAL A 64 -7.09 8.40 1.85
N SER A 65 -7.77 8.23 2.98
CA SER A 65 -8.94 9.03 3.33
C SER A 65 -8.56 10.19 4.24
N ASN A 66 -9.41 11.19 4.30
CA ASN A 66 -9.28 12.33 5.21
C ASN A 66 -9.69 11.90 6.62
N ASP A 67 -8.90 11.00 7.21
CA ASP A 67 -9.04 10.44 8.54
C ASP A 67 -7.67 10.38 9.26
N ALA A 68 -7.68 10.01 10.54
CA ALA A 68 -6.45 10.01 11.36
C ALA A 68 -5.36 9.08 10.80
N LEU A 69 -5.71 7.93 10.21
CA LEU A 69 -4.74 7.03 9.62
C LEU A 69 -4.13 7.61 8.33
N GLY A 70 -4.94 8.30 7.52
CA GLY A 70 -4.50 8.98 6.33
C GLY A 70 -3.59 10.17 6.65
N GLU A 71 -3.89 10.91 7.71
CA GLU A 71 -3.04 11.99 8.23
C GLU A 71 -1.68 11.46 8.70
N ILE A 72 -1.66 10.36 9.46
CA ILE A 72 -0.42 9.68 9.89
C ILE A 72 0.39 9.21 8.68
N TYR A 73 -0.26 8.55 7.71
CA TYR A 73 0.43 8.07 6.51
C TYR A 73 1.06 9.21 5.72
N ALA A 74 0.30 10.30 5.49
CA ALA A 74 0.78 11.47 4.77
C ALA A 74 1.95 12.14 5.51
N HIS A 75 1.85 12.28 6.83
CA HIS A 75 2.95 12.79 7.65
C HIS A 75 4.22 11.95 7.49
N ASP A 76 4.12 10.62 7.67
CA ASP A 76 5.28 9.73 7.69
C ASP A 76 5.99 9.69 6.34
N ILE A 77 5.24 9.61 5.24
CA ILE A 77 5.84 9.56 3.89
C ILE A 77 6.51 10.89 3.51
N HIS A 78 5.93 12.03 3.93
CA HIS A 78 6.56 13.34 3.76
C HIS A 78 7.81 13.49 4.64
N ALA A 79 7.79 12.97 5.87
CA ALA A 79 8.94 13.00 6.78
C ALA A 79 10.14 12.20 6.23
N GLN A 80 9.90 11.18 5.40
CA GLN A 80 10.95 10.47 4.64
C GLN A 80 11.49 11.26 3.44
N GLY A 81 10.92 12.41 3.11
CA GLY A 81 11.30 13.22 1.94
C GLY A 81 10.70 12.75 0.62
N VAL A 82 9.66 11.91 0.66
CA VAL A 82 8.95 11.43 -0.52
C VAL A 82 7.87 12.44 -0.92
N ALA A 83 7.82 12.82 -2.19
CA ALA A 83 6.76 13.70 -2.69
C ALA A 83 5.43 12.93 -2.80
N PHE A 84 4.45 13.30 -1.98
CA PHE A 84 3.12 12.69 -1.95
C PHE A 84 2.05 13.77 -2.06
N GLY A 85 1.42 13.88 -3.24
CA GLY A 85 0.47 14.95 -3.59
C GLY A 85 -0.96 14.48 -3.86
N THR A 86 -1.22 13.17 -3.75
CA THR A 86 -2.54 12.61 -4.00
C THR A 86 -3.57 13.20 -3.03
N THR A 87 -4.70 13.68 -3.56
CA THR A 87 -5.73 14.30 -2.73
C THR A 87 -6.46 13.23 -1.91
N PRO A 88 -6.56 13.38 -0.58
CA PRO A 88 -7.29 12.44 0.27
C PRO A 88 -8.76 12.32 -0.13
N LEU A 89 -9.30 11.10 -0.02
CA LEU A 89 -10.71 10.84 -0.21
C LEU A 89 -11.53 11.51 0.91
N LYS A 90 -12.69 12.07 0.56
CA LYS A 90 -13.63 12.62 1.53
C LYS A 90 -14.70 11.56 1.85
N GLY A 91 -14.77 11.15 3.11
CA GLY A 91 -15.73 10.13 3.55
C GLY A 91 -15.19 8.72 3.42
N GLU A 92 -16.05 7.81 2.96
CA GLU A 92 -15.80 6.36 2.89
C GLU A 92 -15.26 5.93 1.51
N PRO A 93 -14.51 4.80 1.44
CA PRO A 93 -14.04 3.97 2.56
C PRO A 93 -12.92 4.64 3.38
N PRO A 94 -12.59 4.20 4.61
CA PRO A 94 -11.50 4.81 5.39
C PRO A 94 -10.14 4.41 4.82
N THR A 95 -9.07 5.02 5.32
CA THR A 95 -7.70 4.67 4.95
C THR A 95 -7.44 3.17 5.14
N ALA A 96 -6.73 2.59 4.16
CA ALA A 96 -6.38 1.17 4.17
C ALA A 96 -5.60 0.78 5.42
N ARG A 97 -5.79 -0.46 5.90
CA ARG A 97 -5.03 -1.00 7.03
C ARG A 97 -4.70 -2.47 6.84
N SER A 98 -3.53 -2.87 7.31
CA SER A 98 -3.09 -4.27 7.31
C SER A 98 -2.77 -4.73 8.72
N MET A 99 -3.44 -5.79 9.17
CA MET A 99 -3.15 -6.45 10.44
C MET A 99 -2.05 -7.49 10.18
N ILE A 100 -0.84 -7.17 10.64
CA ILE A 100 0.34 -7.98 10.45
C ILE A 100 0.61 -8.79 11.72
N PHE A 101 0.56 -10.11 11.58
CA PHE A 101 0.86 -11.07 12.62
C PHE A 101 2.24 -11.68 12.37
N VAL A 102 3.10 -11.65 13.38
CA VAL A 102 4.49 -12.13 13.31
C VAL A 102 4.63 -13.33 14.23
N THR A 103 5.00 -14.47 13.67
CA THR A 103 5.24 -15.72 14.42
C THR A 103 6.68 -15.76 14.97
N PRO A 104 7.01 -16.66 15.93
CA PRO A 104 8.33 -16.71 16.56
C PRO A 104 9.49 -16.99 15.60
N ASP A 105 9.21 -17.59 14.44
CA ASP A 105 10.18 -17.81 13.37
C ASP A 105 10.48 -16.55 12.53
N GLY A 106 9.80 -15.44 12.81
CA GLY A 106 9.97 -14.16 12.12
C GLY A 106 9.17 -14.01 10.83
N GLU A 107 8.38 -15.02 10.45
CA GLU A 107 7.49 -14.94 9.30
C GLU A 107 6.35 -13.95 9.57
N ARG A 108 5.90 -13.25 8.52
CA ARG A 108 4.80 -12.27 8.64
C ARG A 108 3.59 -12.69 7.82
N SER A 109 2.43 -12.68 8.46
CA SER A 109 1.15 -12.99 7.83
C SER A 109 0.27 -11.74 7.86
N MET A 110 -0.06 -11.23 6.68
CA MET A 110 -0.71 -9.93 6.51
C MET A 110 -2.19 -10.14 6.22
N ASN A 111 -3.06 -9.32 6.81
CA ASN A 111 -4.49 -9.32 6.51
C ASN A 111 -4.88 -7.89 6.13
N THR A 112 -5.14 -7.61 4.86
CA THR A 112 -5.23 -6.25 4.33
C THR A 112 -6.66 -5.91 3.93
N TYR A 113 -7.18 -4.88 4.58
CA TYR A 113 -8.38 -4.17 4.13
C TYR A 113 -7.94 -2.99 3.25
N LEU A 114 -8.33 -3.02 1.98
CA LEU A 114 -7.84 -2.06 0.98
C LEU A 114 -8.41 -0.65 1.16
N GLY A 115 -9.57 -0.48 1.79
CA GLY A 115 -10.14 0.83 2.08
C GLY A 115 -10.04 1.83 0.93
N ALA A 116 -9.57 3.04 1.22
CA ALA A 116 -9.35 4.13 0.26
C ALA A 116 -8.50 3.76 -0.97
N CYS A 117 -7.62 2.76 -0.88
CA CYS A 117 -6.75 2.37 -2.00
C CYS A 117 -7.53 1.96 -3.26
N VAL A 118 -8.75 1.45 -3.11
CA VAL A 118 -9.59 1.06 -4.26
C VAL A 118 -10.07 2.25 -5.09
N GLU A 119 -10.03 3.46 -4.50
CA GLU A 119 -10.41 4.71 -5.15
C GLU A 119 -9.24 5.41 -5.86
N LEU A 120 -8.04 4.81 -5.86
CA LEU A 120 -6.94 5.31 -6.66
C LEU A 120 -7.29 5.25 -8.15
N GLY A 121 -7.25 6.39 -8.82
CA GLY A 121 -7.68 6.51 -10.21
C GLY A 121 -6.78 7.37 -11.09
N PRO A 122 -7.07 7.44 -12.40
CA PRO A 122 -6.35 8.28 -13.36
C PRO A 122 -6.26 9.76 -12.96
N GLU A 123 -7.24 10.26 -12.21
CA GLU A 123 -7.25 11.62 -11.68
C GLU A 123 -6.16 11.91 -10.63
N ASP A 124 -5.62 10.86 -10.02
CA ASP A 124 -4.57 10.95 -9.00
C ASP A 124 -3.17 10.94 -9.62
N VAL A 125 -3.07 10.78 -10.95
CA VAL A 125 -1.78 10.72 -11.66
C VAL A 125 -1.25 12.13 -11.92
N GLU A 126 -0.18 12.48 -11.23
CA GLU A 126 0.56 13.73 -11.45
C GLU A 126 1.51 13.57 -12.65
N ALA A 127 1.13 14.11 -13.80
CA ALA A 127 1.77 13.81 -15.09
C ALA A 127 3.24 14.29 -15.18
N ASP A 128 3.58 15.37 -14.48
CA ASP A 128 4.94 15.90 -14.37
C ASP A 128 5.85 14.93 -13.62
N LYS A 129 5.38 14.34 -12.52
CA LYS A 129 6.09 13.30 -11.77
C LYS A 129 6.23 12.02 -12.59
N ALA A 130 5.16 11.57 -13.25
CA ALA A 130 5.19 10.38 -14.11
C ALA A 130 6.20 10.50 -15.27
N SER A 131 6.30 11.68 -15.89
CA SER A 131 7.23 11.92 -17.01
C SER A 131 8.65 12.26 -16.55
N GLY A 132 8.80 12.80 -15.33
CA GLY A 132 10.07 13.23 -14.74
C GLY A 132 10.83 12.13 -13.99
N ALA A 133 10.15 11.10 -13.50
CA ALA A 133 10.77 9.98 -12.80
C ALA A 133 11.59 9.12 -13.76
N LYS A 134 12.79 8.68 -13.34
CA LYS A 134 13.61 7.76 -14.14
C LYS A 134 12.93 6.39 -14.29
N VAL A 135 12.30 5.93 -13.22
CA VAL A 135 11.59 4.65 -13.13
C VAL A 135 10.24 4.91 -12.48
N THR A 136 9.16 4.41 -13.08
CA THR A 136 7.85 4.24 -12.42
C THR A 136 7.75 2.81 -11.92
N TYR A 137 7.51 2.63 -10.62
CA TYR A 137 7.35 1.31 -9.98
C TYR A 137 5.94 1.15 -9.42
N PHE A 138 5.31 0.00 -9.61
CA PHE A 138 3.97 -0.30 -9.08
C PHE A 138 3.84 -1.73 -8.55
N GLU A 139 2.79 -1.95 -7.75
CA GLU A 139 2.45 -3.23 -7.13
C GLU A 139 1.51 -4.07 -7.99
N GLY A 140 1.71 -5.39 -8.02
CA GLY A 140 0.73 -6.34 -8.57
C GLY A 140 -0.63 -6.29 -7.86
N TYR A 141 -0.67 -5.94 -6.56
CA TYR A 141 -1.91 -5.79 -5.78
C TYR A 141 -2.92 -4.80 -6.39
N LEU A 142 -2.45 -3.83 -7.19
CA LEU A 142 -3.29 -2.81 -7.81
C LEU A 142 -3.93 -3.27 -9.13
N TRP A 143 -3.73 -4.53 -9.53
CA TRP A 143 -4.28 -5.05 -10.77
C TRP A 143 -5.76 -5.44 -10.68
N ASP A 144 -6.24 -5.80 -9.48
CA ASP A 144 -7.63 -6.22 -9.24
C ASP A 144 -8.64 -5.06 -9.28
N PRO A 145 -8.40 -3.89 -8.65
CA PRO A 145 -9.31 -2.76 -8.75
C PRO A 145 -9.26 -2.13 -10.16
N PRO A 146 -10.40 -1.94 -10.86
CA PRO A 146 -10.40 -1.50 -12.26
C PRO A 146 -9.80 -0.11 -12.46
N ARG A 147 -9.99 0.80 -11.49
CA ARG A 147 -9.53 2.20 -11.56
C ARG A 147 -8.02 2.35 -11.38
N ALA A 148 -7.45 1.58 -10.45
CA ALA A 148 -6.01 1.60 -10.20
C ALA A 148 -5.22 1.12 -11.43
N LYS A 149 -5.75 0.12 -12.15
CA LYS A 149 -5.20 -0.34 -13.42
C LYS A 149 -5.17 0.75 -14.49
N GLU A 150 -6.21 1.59 -14.58
CA GLU A 150 -6.23 2.73 -15.50
C GLU A 150 -5.17 3.77 -15.12
N ALA A 151 -5.03 4.08 -13.83
CA ALA A 151 -3.98 4.97 -13.32
C ALA A 151 -2.57 4.45 -13.66
N ILE A 152 -2.33 3.15 -13.49
CA ILE A 152 -1.05 2.50 -13.86
C ILE A 152 -0.80 2.62 -15.36
N ARG A 153 -1.80 2.33 -16.20
CA ARG A 153 -1.66 2.43 -17.66
C ARG A 153 -1.40 3.86 -18.11
N GLN A 154 -2.06 4.84 -17.51
CA GLN A 154 -1.81 6.26 -17.78
C GLN A 154 -0.38 6.65 -17.37
N THR A 155 0.04 6.27 -16.16
CA THR A 155 1.39 6.57 -15.64
C THR A 155 2.47 5.93 -16.52
N ALA A 156 2.31 4.65 -16.88
CA ALA A 156 3.23 3.94 -17.78
C ALA A 156 3.29 4.57 -19.18
N LYS A 157 2.16 5.01 -19.72
CA LYS A 157 2.11 5.73 -21.01
C LYS A 157 2.90 7.03 -20.95
N LEU A 158 2.73 7.83 -19.89
CA LEU A 158 3.45 9.08 -19.67
C LEU A 158 4.96 8.84 -19.50
N ALA A 159 5.33 7.85 -18.68
CA ALA A 159 6.71 7.44 -18.47
C ALA A 159 7.39 7.03 -19.79
N HIS A 160 6.79 6.11 -20.56
CA HIS A 160 7.35 5.67 -21.84
C HIS A 160 7.43 6.80 -22.87
N ALA A 161 6.44 7.68 -22.94
CA ALA A 161 6.46 8.84 -23.84
C ALA A 161 7.62 9.80 -23.53
N ALA A 162 8.08 9.84 -22.28
CA ALA A 162 9.24 10.61 -21.85
C ALA A 162 10.57 9.82 -21.85
N GLY A 163 10.59 8.60 -22.41
CA GLY A 163 11.78 7.74 -22.45
C GLY A 163 12.21 7.23 -21.07
N ARG A 164 11.24 6.99 -20.17
CA ARG A 164 11.45 6.47 -18.81
C ARG A 164 11.13 4.99 -18.73
N GLU A 165 11.61 4.34 -17.68
CA GLU A 165 11.40 2.91 -17.46
C GLU A 165 10.18 2.67 -16.57
N VAL A 166 9.55 1.50 -16.75
CA VAL A 166 8.46 1.02 -15.91
C VAL A 166 8.88 -0.32 -15.32
N SER A 167 8.67 -0.46 -14.01
CA SER A 167 9.01 -1.64 -13.22
C SER A 167 7.80 -2.05 -12.37
N MET A 168 7.77 -3.31 -11.95
CA MET A 168 6.73 -3.81 -11.06
C MET A 168 7.25 -4.88 -10.11
N THR A 169 6.59 -5.02 -8.96
CA THR A 169 6.67 -6.22 -8.13
C THR A 169 5.48 -7.14 -8.40
N LEU A 170 5.69 -8.45 -8.30
CA LEU A 170 4.60 -9.43 -8.36
C LEU A 170 3.71 -9.42 -7.12
N SER A 171 4.12 -8.69 -6.06
CA SER A 171 3.37 -8.51 -4.82
C SER A 171 3.23 -9.78 -3.97
N ASP A 172 2.38 -10.70 -4.38
CA ASP A 172 2.14 -12.00 -3.73
C ASP A 172 1.84 -13.06 -4.79
N SER A 173 2.06 -14.32 -4.44
CA SER A 173 1.74 -15.49 -5.24
C SER A 173 0.30 -15.57 -5.77
N PHE A 174 -0.67 -14.94 -5.12
CA PHE A 174 -2.06 -14.92 -5.61
C PHE A 174 -2.36 -13.79 -6.61
N CYS A 175 -1.44 -12.83 -6.82
CA CYS A 175 -1.65 -11.71 -7.75
C CYS A 175 -1.32 -12.04 -9.22
N VAL A 176 -0.85 -13.26 -9.50
CA VAL A 176 -0.36 -13.72 -10.82
C VAL A 176 -1.16 -14.90 -11.36
#